data_AF-H6RRU9-F1
#
_entry.id   AF-H6RRU9-F1
#
_cell.length_a   1.000
_cell.length_b   1.000
_cell.length_c   1.000
_cell.angle_alpha   90.00
_cell.angle_beta   90.00
_cell.angle_gamma   90.00
#
_symmetry.space_group_name_H-M   'P 1'
#
loop_
_entity.id
_entity.type
_entity.pdbx_description
1 polymer ?
#
loop_
_entity_poly.entity_id
_entity_poly.type
_entity_poly.pdbx_seq_one_letter_code
_entity_poly.pdbx_strand_id
1 'polypeptide(L)' 'MTTQKKPSPEALDNVTEGNVETRSQLLPEEEGLRGSGMEEVAAEVILAESEERTVHPDPNDAQGAHRQSAETADQP' A
#
# COMPACT_ATOMS: atom_id res chain seq x y z
N MET A 1 -9.37 -3.03 -15.92
CA MET A 1 -8.17 -3.84 -15.69
C MET A 1 -7.12 -2.89 -15.15
N THR A 2 -6.77 -3.01 -13.86
CA THR A 2 -5.56 -2.38 -13.34
C THR A 2 -4.40 -3.11 -14.00
N THR A 3 -3.72 -2.44 -14.94
CA THR A 3 -2.44 -2.95 -15.41
C THR A 3 -1.53 -2.88 -14.20
N GLN A 4 -1.17 -4.01 -13.59
CA GLN A 4 -0.13 -4.03 -12.58
C GLN A 4 1.13 -3.49 -13.25
N LYS A 5 1.38 -2.20 -13.06
CA LYS A 5 2.54 -1.50 -13.60
C LYS A 5 3.74 -2.09 -12.89
N LYS A 6 4.81 -2.34 -13.64
CA LYS A 6 6.07 -2.69 -13.02
C LYS A 6 6.51 -1.52 -12.12
N PRO A 7 7.02 -1.79 -10.91
CA PRO A 7 7.57 -0.75 -10.05
C PRO A 7 8.60 0.08 -10.80
N SER A 8 8.61 1.39 -10.54
CA SER A 8 9.69 2.24 -11.03
C SER A 8 11.00 1.87 -10.31
N PRO A 9 12.17 2.21 -10.87
CA PRO A 9 13.44 2.06 -10.15
C PRO A 9 13.44 2.81 -8.81
N GLU A 10 12.79 3.96 -8.73
CA GLU A 10 12.66 4.73 -7.48
C GLU A 10 11.77 4.01 -6.46
N ALA A 11 10.68 3.36 -6.87
CA ALA A 11 9.90 2.50 -5.98
C ALA A 11 10.71 1.32 -5.46
N LEU A 12 11.52 0.68 -6.30
CA LEU A 12 12.37 -0.44 -5.88
C LEU A 12 13.41 0.02 -4.84
N ASP A 13 14.02 1.18 -5.03
CA ASP A 13 14.97 1.76 -4.06
C ASP A 13 14.29 2.12 -2.72
N ASN A 14 12.97 2.31 -2.72
CA ASN A 14 12.17 2.57 -1.51
C ASN A 14 11.65 1.28 -0.83
N VAL A 15 11.98 0.10 -1.35
CA VAL A 15 11.75 -1.16 -0.64
C VAL A 15 12.78 -1.26 0.48
N THR A 16 12.31 -1.14 1.72
CA THR A 16 13.15 -1.22 2.92
C THR A 16 12.82 -2.46 3.73
N GLU A 17 13.75 -2.92 4.57
CA GLU A 17 13.51 -4.03 5.49
C GLU A 17 12.27 -3.78 6.37
N GLY A 18 12.05 -2.55 6.81
CA GLY A 18 10.86 -2.18 7.59
C GLY A 18 9.55 -2.33 6.82
N ASN A 19 9.53 -2.01 5.52
CA ASN A 19 8.35 -2.20 4.68
C ASN A 19 8.06 -3.69 4.47
N VAL A 20 9.09 -4.51 4.25
CA VAL A 20 8.96 -5.97 4.11
C VAL A 20 8.52 -6.61 5.43
N GLU A 21 9.14 -6.23 6.55
CA GLU A 21 8.84 -6.77 7.87
C GLU A 21 7.40 -6.46 8.29
N THR A 22 6.96 -5.22 8.12
CA THR A 22 5.58 -4.84 8.45
C THR A 22 4.56 -5.54 7.56
N ARG A 23 4.92 -5.88 6.32
CA ARG A 23 4.08 -6.72 5.44
C ARG A 23 4.10 -8.19 5.81
N SER A 24 5.15 -8.67 6.48
CA SER A 24 5.16 -10.00 7.08
C SER A 24 4.25 -10.12 8.31
N GLN A 25 3.67 -9.02 8.80
CA GLN A 25 2.58 -9.04 9.77
C GLN A 25 1.27 -9.39 9.05
N LEU A 26 1.23 -10.62 8.54
CA LEU A 26 0.12 -11.20 7.81
C LEU A 26 -1.11 -11.32 8.71
N LEU A 27 -2.30 -11.29 8.10
CA LEU A 27 -3.52 -11.66 8.81
C LEU A 27 -3.41 -13.11 9.30
N PRO A 28 -4.12 -13.52 10.37
CA PRO A 28 -4.06 -14.90 10.88
C PRO A 28 -4.33 -15.97 9.80
N GLU A 29 -5.23 -15.67 8.87
CA GLU A 29 -5.55 -16.51 7.71
C GLU A 29 -4.42 -16.61 6.66
N GLU A 30 -3.49 -15.67 6.68
CA GLU A 30 -2.37 -15.55 5.74
C GLU A 30 -1.05 -16.06 6.33
N GLU A 31 -1.04 -16.50 7.59
CA GLU A 31 0.18 -16.92 8.31
C GLU A 31 1.02 -17.96 7.55
N GLY A 32 0.38 -18.83 6.76
CA GLY A 32 1.06 -19.82 5.90
C GLY A 32 1.88 -19.22 4.75
N LEU A 33 1.75 -17.92 4.46
CA LEU A 33 2.52 -17.21 3.45
C LEU A 33 3.79 -16.56 4.03
N ARG A 34 4.00 -16.61 5.35
CA ARG A 34 5.16 -16.02 6.01
C ARG A 34 6.46 -16.65 5.49
N GLY A 35 7.38 -15.81 5.03
CA GLY A 35 8.68 -16.23 4.50
C GLY A 35 8.60 -16.84 3.10
N SER A 36 7.48 -16.66 2.39
CA SER A 36 7.33 -17.10 1.00
C SER A 36 8.03 -16.18 0.00
N GLY A 37 8.47 -14.99 0.42
CA GLY A 37 8.99 -13.94 -0.46
C GLY A 37 7.89 -13.11 -1.12
N MET A 38 6.62 -13.43 -0.87
CA MET A 38 5.49 -12.62 -1.33
C MET A 38 5.43 -11.26 -0.64
N GLU A 39 6.06 -11.11 0.51
CA GLU A 39 6.12 -9.85 1.27
C GLU A 39 6.93 -8.78 0.53
N GLU A 40 8.03 -9.17 -0.11
CA GLU A 40 8.86 -8.29 -0.94
C GLU A 40 8.09 -7.85 -2.19
N VAL A 41 7.47 -8.81 -2.88
CA VAL A 41 6.61 -8.52 -4.05
C VAL A 41 5.44 -7.60 -3.68
N ALA A 42 4.82 -7.82 -2.52
CA ALA A 42 3.74 -6.96 -2.05
C ALA A 42 4.25 -5.54 -1.72
N ALA A 43 5.41 -5.41 -1.09
CA ALA A 43 6.02 -4.11 -0.81
C ALA A 43 6.30 -3.33 -2.10
N GLU A 44 6.87 -4.00 -3.11
CA GLU A 44 7.12 -3.41 -4.44
C GLU A 44 5.83 -2.91 -5.11
N VAL A 45 4.79 -3.75 -5.16
CA VAL A 45 3.51 -3.43 -5.81
C VAL A 45 2.86 -2.21 -5.14
N ILE A 46 2.83 -2.17 -3.81
CA ILE A 46 2.21 -1.07 -3.08
C ILE A 46 2.96 0.24 -3.28
N LEU A 47 4.29 0.20 -3.34
CA LEU A 47 5.09 1.40 -3.63
C LEU A 47 4.81 1.90 -5.05
N ALA A 48 4.74 1.00 -6.03
CA ALA A 48 4.38 1.35 -7.40
C ALA A 48 2.98 1.97 -7.50
N GLU A 49 1.99 1.42 -6.77
CA GLU A 49 0.64 2.00 -6.69
C GLU A 49 0.64 3.37 -5.99
N SER A 50 1.50 3.56 -4.98
CA SER A 50 1.64 4.82 -4.25
C SER A 50 2.28 5.91 -5.11
N GLU A 51 3.29 5.57 -5.91
CA GLU A 51 3.85 6.45 -6.94
C GLU A 51 2.78 6.86 -7.96
N GLU A 52 1.99 5.89 -8.43
CA GLU A 52 0.91 6.16 -9.37
C GLU A 52 -0.13 7.13 -8.78
N ARG A 53 -0.53 6.93 -7.52
CA ARG A 53 -1.47 7.85 -6.82
C ARG A 53 -0.87 9.22 -6.54
N THR A 54 0.45 9.34 -6.46
CA THR A 54 1.14 10.63 -6.33
C THR A 54 1.09 11.42 -7.64
N VAL A 55 1.29 10.74 -8.78
CA VAL A 55 1.25 11.34 -10.12
C VAL A 55 -0.18 11.56 -10.62
N HIS A 56 -1.08 10.63 -10.30
CA HIS A 56 -2.49 10.62 -10.68
C HIS A 56 -3.36 10.58 -9.41
N PRO A 57 -3.40 11.68 -8.64
CA PRO A 57 -4.23 11.74 -7.45
C PRO A 57 -5.69 11.56 -7.81
N ASP A 58 -6.42 10.76 -7.02
CA ASP A 58 -7.86 10.64 -7.17
C ASP A 58 -8.49 12.03 -6.90
N PRO A 59 -9.29 12.58 -7.81
CA PRO A 59 -9.98 13.85 -7.57
C PRO A 59 -10.81 13.85 -6.28
N ASN A 60 -11.29 12.68 -5.84
CA ASN A 60 -12.03 12.51 -4.57
C ASN A 60 -11.13 12.56 -3.33
N ASP A 61 -9.84 12.19 -3.44
CA ASP A 61 -8.86 12.30 -2.35
C ASP A 61 -8.64 13.79 -2.01
N ALA A 62 -8.57 14.65 -3.02
CA ALA A 62 -8.40 16.10 -2.87
C ALA A 62 -9.69 16.83 -2.42
N GLN A 63 -10.86 16.27 -2.69
CA GLN A 63 -12.16 16.87 -2.39
C GLN A 63 -12.76 16.43 -1.05
N GLY A 64 -12.05 15.62 -0.26
CA GLY A 64 -12.51 15.21 1.07
C GLY A 64 -13.71 14.26 1.04
N ALA A 65 -13.87 13.47 -0.03
CA ALA A 65 -14.94 12.47 -0.12
C ALA A 65 -14.70 11.27 0.82
N HIS A 66 -13.48 11.12 1.35
CA HIS A 66 -13.23 10.27 2.51
C HIS A 66 -13.73 10.96 3.77
N ARG A 67 -14.48 10.23 4.61
CA ARG A 67 -14.87 10.72 5.94
C ARG A 67 -13.64 11.27 6.65
N GLN A 68 -13.71 12.52 7.08
CA GLN A 68 -12.64 13.12 7.86
C GLN A 68 -12.57 12.44 9.22
N SER A 69 -11.38 12.41 9.83
CA SER A 69 -11.22 11.87 11.19
C SER A 69 -12.16 12.56 12.19
N ALA A 70 -12.48 13.84 11.97
CA ALA A 70 -13.46 14.58 12.76
C ALA A 70 -14.90 14.05 12.64
N GLU A 71 -15.30 13.49 11.48
CA GLU A 71 -16.65 12.93 11.26
C GLU A 71 -16.83 11.51 11.83
N THR A 72 -15.74 10.89 12.27
CA THR A 72 -15.71 9.53 12.82
C THR A 72 -15.32 9.46 14.28
N ALA A 73 -14.74 10.53 14.83
CA ALA A 73 -14.31 10.60 16.22
C ALA A 73 -15.46 10.52 17.24
N ASP A 74 -16.69 10.89 16.85
CA ASP A 74 -17.86 10.96 17.74
C ASP A 74 -18.93 9.88 17.46
N GLN A 75 -18.63 8.85 16.64
CA GLN A 75 -19.55 7.73 16.45
C GLN A 75 -19.46 6.75 17.63
N PRO A 76 -20.57 6.43 18.32
CA PRO A 76 -20.60 5.54 19.48
C PRO A 76 -20.25 4.08 19.14
#